data_AF-A0A7X7RNS0-F1
#
_entry.id   AF-A0A7X7RNS0-F1
#
_cell.length_a   1.000
_cell.length_b   1.000
_cell.length_c   1.000
_cell.angle_alpha   90.00
_cell.angle_beta   90.00
_cell.angle_gamma   90.00
#
_symmetry.space_group_name_H-M   'P 1'
#
loop_
_entity.id
_entity.type
_entity.pdbx_description
1 polymer ?
#
loop_
_entity_poly.entity_id
_entity_poly.type
_entity_poly.pdbx_seq_one_letter_code
_entity_poly.pdbx_strand_id
1 'polypeptide(L)'
;MSHFYREAKHEEPMNVFNHTFRQITLSSMFLVCLCGVTVAADAPAVSMSTPVPRIERVVPLERDPAVEESFFREDFEKLSTLKDRFFDVAEGLGKFSISETDAFDGKKGLDQSYINRQTYDAPDKGSAGWVSRFFGDSPLFASRIEDKTQVTRIYARWYHKFEDGFDAVVDGKIHFPPKTARLRCQETGHRCIYTVHYWIDNESPEAFIAIERHTTAPGTHREWIPKSVTRFSCGDPENIGRWVHMELAVTLGDKPRSDHIQAWADGKLIADIPNDDLSAGWKKTGLTEMMWDAYWNGGSPKDQHRYYDALALSQTGPIGPARSGPNPELRLAAGNPKAEAFEVEVAEGAQKPLKPDTMYDGVPGTYHPLEIDCTVVWQGRVKGERRLTVDTKNGVFTGPRAGNVGLDDNALHFVRIRESLGGRWSAWSGWHAGFATVWKSGTGERPLPRGYLAR
;
A
#
# COMPACT_ATOMS: atom_id res chain seq x y z
N MET A 1 22.06 3.41 28.34
CA MET A 1 21.59 3.24 29.73
C MET A 1 20.08 3.32 29.70
N SER A 2 19.46 2.20 30.07
CA SER A 2 18.04 1.95 30.25
C SER A 2 17.31 3.06 31.02
N HIS A 3 16.20 3.55 30.48
CA HIS A 3 14.89 3.59 31.16
C HIS A 3 13.83 4.29 30.27
N PHE A 4 12.57 3.88 30.50
CA PHE A 4 11.30 4.46 30.04
C PHE A 4 10.79 4.01 28.66
N TYR A 5 9.83 3.07 28.67
CA TYR A 5 8.41 3.39 28.47
C TYR A 5 7.56 2.19 28.93
N ARG A 6 6.62 2.45 29.85
CA ARG A 6 5.63 1.48 30.35
C ARG A 6 4.32 2.26 30.40
N GLU A 7 3.50 2.14 29.36
CA GLU A 7 2.10 2.54 29.41
C GLU A 7 1.21 1.29 29.39
N ALA A 8 0.38 1.22 30.42
CA ALA A 8 -0.63 0.21 30.71
C ALA A 8 -1.78 0.37 29.70
N LYS A 9 -2.30 -0.68 29.04
CA LYS A 9 -3.20 -1.72 29.57
C LYS A 9 -4.21 -1.19 30.60
N HIS A 10 -5.38 -0.78 30.12
CA HIS A 10 -6.60 -0.79 30.91
C HIS A 10 -7.81 -1.07 30.02
N GLU A 11 -8.25 -2.33 30.01
CA GLU A 11 -9.67 -2.69 29.91
C GLU A 11 -9.84 -3.97 30.74
N GLU A 12 -10.55 -3.87 31.86
CA GLU A 12 -11.26 -5.01 32.46
C GLU A 12 -12.66 -4.55 32.89
N PRO A 13 -13.67 -5.45 32.79
CA PRO A 13 -15.08 -5.10 32.95
C PRO A 13 -15.54 -5.15 34.41
N MET A 14 -16.55 -4.34 34.72
CA MET A 14 -17.29 -4.38 35.99
C MET A 14 -17.98 -5.74 36.19
N ASN A 15 -17.72 -6.36 37.34
CA ASN A 15 -18.60 -7.39 37.92
C ASN A 15 -18.80 -7.10 39.41
N VAL A 16 -20.04 -6.78 39.77
CA VAL A 16 -20.49 -6.57 41.15
C VAL A 16 -21.00 -7.91 41.69
N PHE A 17 -20.33 -8.44 42.70
CA PHE A 17 -20.84 -9.54 43.53
C PHE A 17 -21.87 -9.02 44.52
N ASN A 18 -23.00 -9.73 44.66
CA ASN A 18 -23.80 -9.70 45.87
C ASN A 18 -24.15 -11.13 46.28
N HIS A 19 -23.77 -11.49 47.50
CA HIS A 19 -24.05 -12.76 48.17
C HIS A 19 -25.51 -12.85 48.61
N THR A 20 -26.16 -14.01 48.43
CA THR A 20 -26.95 -14.61 49.52
C THR A 20 -27.10 -16.13 49.35
N PHE A 21 -26.78 -16.84 50.43
CA PHE A 21 -26.98 -18.28 50.67
C PHE A 21 -28.47 -18.65 50.72
N ARG A 22 -28.85 -19.80 50.15
CA ARG A 22 -29.82 -20.74 50.76
C ARG A 22 -29.81 -22.11 50.05
N GLN A 23 -29.45 -23.15 50.81
CA GLN A 23 -29.68 -24.57 50.48
C GLN A 23 -31.17 -24.88 50.54
N ILE A 24 -31.73 -25.57 49.54
CA ILE A 24 -32.86 -26.52 49.70
C ILE A 24 -32.73 -27.67 48.67
N THR A 25 -32.86 -28.88 49.24
CA THR A 25 -33.02 -30.28 48.80
C THR A 25 -33.21 -30.73 47.33
N LEU A 26 -32.64 -31.91 47.09
CA LEU A 26 -32.85 -32.86 45.99
C LEU A 26 -34.32 -33.03 45.56
N SER A 27 -34.55 -33.09 44.25
CA SER A 27 -35.51 -34.02 43.64
C SER A 27 -35.14 -34.32 42.19
N SER A 28 -35.24 -35.60 41.87
CA SER A 28 -34.84 -36.30 40.66
C SER A 28 -35.44 -35.74 39.38
N MET A 29 -34.63 -35.60 38.32
CA MET A 29 -35.12 -35.58 36.94
C MET A 29 -34.16 -36.35 36.03
N PHE A 30 -34.72 -37.40 35.41
CA PHE A 30 -34.14 -38.19 34.35
C PHE A 30 -33.65 -37.31 33.21
N LEU A 31 -32.36 -37.39 32.85
CA LEU A 31 -31.84 -36.86 31.59
C LEU A 31 -31.47 -38.03 30.68
N VAL A 32 -32.19 -38.11 29.57
CA VAL A 32 -32.01 -39.06 28.47
C VAL A 32 -30.64 -38.82 27.83
N CYS A 33 -29.77 -39.84 27.86
CA CYS A 33 -28.56 -39.89 27.04
C CYS A 33 -28.95 -39.97 25.55
N LEU A 34 -29.01 -38.83 24.88
CA LEU A 34 -28.89 -38.74 23.43
C LEU A 34 -27.40 -38.62 23.10
N CYS A 35 -26.80 -39.73 22.68
CA CYS A 35 -25.49 -39.73 22.01
C CYS A 35 -25.63 -39.05 20.64
N GLY A 36 -25.68 -37.72 20.64
CA GLY A 36 -25.53 -36.92 19.44
C GLY A 36 -24.05 -36.94 19.05
N VAL A 37 -23.70 -37.72 18.04
CA VAL A 37 -22.46 -37.52 17.30
C VAL A 37 -22.61 -36.19 16.58
N THR A 38 -22.15 -35.10 17.19
CA THR A 38 -21.92 -33.84 16.49
C THR A 38 -20.76 -34.08 15.54
N VAL A 39 -21.07 -34.43 14.29
CA VAL A 39 -20.11 -34.26 13.20
C VAL A 39 -19.93 -32.75 13.08
N ALA A 40 -18.88 -32.21 13.70
CA ALA A 40 -18.44 -30.87 13.40
C ALA A 40 -18.19 -30.84 11.89
N ALA A 41 -18.97 -30.04 11.16
CA ALA A 41 -18.66 -29.77 9.77
C ALA A 41 -17.31 -29.05 9.79
N ASP A 42 -16.25 -29.74 9.36
CA ASP A 42 -14.95 -29.14 9.14
C ASP A 42 -15.14 -28.02 8.13
N ALA A 43 -15.18 -26.78 8.62
CA ALA A 43 -15.09 -25.62 7.75
C ALA A 43 -13.77 -25.75 6.98
N PRO A 44 -13.76 -25.53 5.66
CA PRO A 44 -12.54 -25.62 4.87
C PRO A 44 -11.47 -24.71 5.48
N ALA A 45 -10.25 -25.23 5.62
CA ALA A 45 -9.12 -24.45 6.11
C ALA A 45 -8.94 -23.21 5.22
N VAL A 46 -8.84 -22.04 5.83
CA VAL A 46 -8.57 -20.79 5.12
C VAL A 46 -7.17 -20.88 4.52
N SER A 47 -7.06 -20.62 3.22
CA SER A 47 -5.79 -20.56 2.50
C SER A 47 -5.71 -19.27 1.69
N MET A 48 -4.49 -18.79 1.41
CA MET A 48 -4.30 -17.79 0.37
C MET A 48 -4.82 -18.31 -0.98
N SER A 49 -5.25 -17.38 -1.83
CA SER A 49 -5.64 -17.67 -3.20
C SER A 49 -4.43 -18.18 -3.99
N THR A 50 -4.67 -19.11 -4.93
CA THR A 50 -3.62 -19.63 -5.80
C THR A 50 -3.01 -18.48 -6.61
N PRO A 51 -1.68 -18.45 -6.81
CA PRO A 51 -1.05 -17.48 -7.69
C PRO A 51 -1.70 -17.45 -9.08
N VAL A 52 -1.82 -16.25 -9.64
CA VAL A 52 -2.38 -15.99 -10.97
C VAL A 52 -1.32 -15.32 -11.87
N PRO A 53 -1.43 -15.43 -13.20
CA PRO A 53 -0.55 -14.70 -14.10
C PRO A 53 -0.71 -13.19 -13.86
N ARG A 54 0.43 -12.48 -13.76
CA ARG A 54 0.48 -11.05 -13.47
C ARG A 54 1.69 -10.39 -14.10
N ILE A 55 1.62 -9.08 -14.25
CA ILE A 55 2.78 -8.24 -14.52
C ILE A 55 3.46 -7.97 -13.19
N GLU A 56 4.65 -8.54 -13.00
CA GLU A 56 5.46 -8.31 -11.81
C GLU A 56 5.86 -6.85 -11.70
N ARG A 57 6.32 -6.25 -12.82
CA ARG A 57 6.53 -4.81 -12.97
C ARG A 57 6.65 -4.41 -14.43
N VAL A 58 6.36 -3.14 -14.70
CA VAL A 58 6.82 -2.45 -15.90
C VAL A 58 8.18 -1.85 -15.58
N VAL A 59 9.21 -2.14 -16.40
CA VAL A 59 10.55 -1.63 -16.14
C VAL A 59 10.56 -0.11 -16.35
N PRO A 60 10.86 0.69 -15.31
CA PRO A 60 10.93 2.14 -15.45
C PRO A 60 12.19 2.56 -16.22
N LEU A 61 12.25 3.83 -16.62
CA LEU A 61 13.48 4.47 -17.07
C LEU A 61 14.52 4.46 -15.93
N GLU A 62 15.80 4.28 -16.27
CA GLU A 62 16.91 4.29 -15.31
C GLU A 62 16.93 5.56 -14.44
N ARG A 63 16.55 6.70 -15.04
CA ARG A 63 16.31 7.94 -14.33
C ARG A 63 14.86 8.33 -14.52
N ASP A 64 14.06 8.22 -13.46
CA ASP A 64 12.66 8.60 -13.48
C ASP A 64 12.50 10.13 -13.49
N PRO A 65 12.03 10.74 -14.61
CA PRO A 65 11.87 12.18 -14.69
C PRO A 65 10.69 12.70 -13.85
N ALA A 66 9.78 11.83 -13.36
CA ALA A 66 8.66 12.24 -12.53
C ALA A 66 9.09 12.77 -11.15
N VAL A 67 10.24 12.35 -10.63
CA VAL A 67 10.74 12.73 -9.29
C VAL A 67 11.76 13.86 -9.31
N GLU A 68 12.01 14.50 -10.45
CA GLU A 68 13.07 15.54 -10.49
C GLU A 68 12.71 16.79 -9.68
N GLU A 69 11.43 17.13 -9.59
CA GLU A 69 10.93 18.24 -8.76
C GLU A 69 10.66 17.83 -7.31
N SER A 70 10.94 16.57 -6.94
CA SER A 70 10.78 16.08 -5.58
C SER A 70 11.92 16.60 -4.70
N PHE A 71 11.59 17.17 -3.54
CA PHE A 71 12.59 17.64 -2.58
C PHE A 71 13.29 16.48 -1.85
N PHE A 72 12.72 15.28 -1.91
CA PHE A 72 13.33 14.04 -1.44
C PHE A 72 13.08 12.92 -2.44
N ARG A 73 14.11 12.12 -2.72
CA ARG A 73 14.03 10.89 -3.51
C ARG A 73 15.08 9.89 -3.05
N GLU A 74 14.74 8.61 -2.98
CA GLU A 74 15.66 7.53 -2.58
C GLU A 74 15.41 6.27 -3.41
N ASP A 75 16.46 5.78 -4.05
CA ASP A 75 16.53 4.54 -4.85
C ASP A 75 17.44 3.48 -4.19
N PHE A 76 18.02 3.78 -3.02
CA PHE A 76 18.87 2.89 -2.21
C PHE A 76 20.19 2.43 -2.85
N GLU A 77 20.42 2.73 -4.13
CA GLU A 77 21.61 2.29 -4.88
C GLU A 77 22.91 2.75 -4.23
N LYS A 78 22.92 3.99 -3.74
CA LYS A 78 24.10 4.67 -3.18
C LYS A 78 24.19 4.58 -1.66
N LEU A 79 23.19 4.02 -0.99
CA LEU A 79 23.19 3.95 0.47
C LEU A 79 23.98 2.75 0.97
N SER A 80 24.75 3.03 2.03
CA SER A 80 25.47 2.02 2.79
C SER A 80 24.70 1.63 4.06
N THR A 81 24.03 2.60 4.69
CA THR A 81 23.16 2.39 5.84
C THR A 81 21.94 3.30 5.77
N LEU A 82 20.82 2.83 6.32
CA LEU A 82 19.57 3.61 6.38
C LEU A 82 19.75 4.93 7.16
N LYS A 83 20.62 4.94 8.18
CA LYS A 83 20.86 6.11 9.04
C LYS A 83 21.46 7.32 8.33
N ASP A 84 22.01 7.13 7.14
CA ASP A 84 22.56 8.21 6.30
C ASP A 84 21.45 9.16 5.85
N ARG A 85 20.22 8.65 5.68
CA ARG A 85 19.11 9.38 5.07
C ARG A 85 17.83 9.36 5.90
N PHE A 86 17.67 8.34 6.72
CA PHE A 86 16.49 8.06 7.53
C PHE A 86 16.81 8.10 9.02
N PHE A 87 15.77 8.37 9.80
CA PHE A 87 15.71 7.94 11.18
C PHE A 87 15.25 6.48 11.20
N ASP A 88 16.20 5.59 11.43
CA ASP A 88 16.00 4.15 11.41
C ASP A 88 15.81 3.64 12.85
N VAL A 89 14.62 3.12 13.12
CA VAL A 89 14.26 2.47 14.37
C VAL A 89 13.96 1.00 14.09
N ALA A 90 15.00 0.19 14.24
CA ALA A 90 14.89 -1.26 14.25
C ALA A 90 14.64 -1.74 15.69
N GLU A 91 13.40 -2.14 16.00
CA GLU A 91 13.05 -2.77 17.28
C GLU A 91 12.87 -4.29 17.12
N GLY A 92 13.80 -5.09 17.64
CA GLY A 92 13.65 -6.56 17.63
C GLY A 92 14.36 -7.27 16.47
N LEU A 93 13.80 -8.38 16.02
CA LEU A 93 14.45 -9.27 15.03
C LEU A 93 13.99 -9.02 13.59
N GLY A 94 12.72 -8.61 13.36
CA GLY A 94 12.24 -8.13 12.06
C GLY A 94 12.70 -6.69 11.84
N LYS A 95 13.32 -6.42 10.69
CA LYS A 95 14.04 -5.15 10.45
C LYS A 95 13.90 -4.67 9.03
N PHE A 96 14.04 -3.36 8.89
CA PHE A 96 14.37 -2.73 7.62
C PHE A 96 15.85 -2.94 7.31
N SER A 97 16.16 -3.29 6.07
CA SER A 97 17.52 -3.40 5.56
C SER A 97 17.57 -3.00 4.10
N ILE A 98 18.74 -2.56 3.64
CA ILE A 98 18.99 -2.37 2.21
C ILE A 98 19.35 -3.75 1.65
N SER A 99 18.64 -4.19 0.61
CA SER A 99 18.75 -5.54 0.07
C SER A 99 18.87 -5.53 -1.44
N GLU A 100 19.60 -6.51 -1.99
CA GLU A 100 19.68 -6.79 -3.43
C GLU A 100 18.74 -7.94 -3.85
N THR A 101 17.93 -8.46 -2.92
CA THR A 101 17.03 -9.60 -3.18
C THR A 101 15.93 -9.22 -4.17
N ASP A 102 15.33 -8.05 -3.99
CA ASP A 102 14.28 -7.53 -4.87
C ASP A 102 14.29 -6.01 -4.84
N ALA A 103 14.23 -5.41 -6.03
CA ALA A 103 14.22 -3.97 -6.23
C ALA A 103 13.29 -3.64 -7.40
N PHE A 104 12.55 -2.56 -7.30
CA PHE A 104 11.63 -2.07 -8.32
C PHE A 104 12.43 -1.51 -9.50
N ASP A 105 13.30 -0.55 -9.22
CA ASP A 105 14.32 -0.04 -10.13
C ASP A 105 15.71 -0.53 -9.68
N GLY A 106 16.75 -0.17 -10.42
CA GLY A 106 18.13 -0.49 -10.04
C GLY A 106 18.39 -1.97 -9.67
N LYS A 107 19.07 -2.14 -8.54
CA LYS A 107 19.53 -3.41 -7.96
C LYS A 107 19.22 -3.53 -6.47
N LYS A 108 19.01 -2.42 -5.77
CA LYS A 108 18.79 -2.37 -4.32
C LYS A 108 17.43 -1.78 -4.01
N GLY A 109 16.80 -2.34 -2.98
CA GLY A 109 15.57 -1.81 -2.42
C GLY A 109 15.61 -1.88 -0.89
N LEU A 110 14.53 -1.41 -0.29
CA LEU A 110 14.29 -1.52 1.14
C LEU A 110 13.53 -2.81 1.43
N ASP A 111 14.21 -3.79 2.03
CA ASP A 111 13.60 -5.03 2.52
C ASP A 111 13.12 -4.84 3.95
N GLN A 112 11.88 -5.23 4.18
CA GLN A 112 11.29 -5.40 5.48
C GLN A 112 11.01 -6.88 5.74
N SER A 113 11.80 -7.47 6.63
CA SER A 113 11.69 -8.89 6.97
C SER A 113 10.74 -9.13 8.13
N TYR A 114 9.85 -10.11 7.98
CA TYR A 114 9.03 -10.68 9.03
C TYR A 114 9.56 -12.04 9.42
N ILE A 115 9.63 -12.30 10.73
CA ILE A 115 10.11 -13.57 11.26
C ILE A 115 8.91 -14.40 11.69
N ASN A 116 9.02 -15.71 11.47
CA ASN A 116 8.06 -16.68 11.92
C ASN A 116 7.82 -16.55 13.43
N ARG A 117 6.58 -16.26 13.82
CA ARG A 117 6.17 -16.11 15.23
C ARG A 117 6.41 -17.34 16.09
N GLN A 118 6.49 -18.52 15.48
CA GLN A 118 6.78 -19.76 16.19
C GLN A 118 8.26 -19.85 16.64
N THR A 119 9.13 -18.96 16.17
CA THR A 119 10.56 -18.97 16.50
C THR A 119 10.96 -17.95 17.57
N TYR A 120 10.00 -17.25 18.19
CA TYR A 120 10.28 -16.30 19.27
C TYR A 120 9.17 -16.24 20.34
N ASP A 121 9.58 -16.01 21.60
CA ASP A 121 8.70 -16.11 22.78
C ASP A 121 7.85 -14.84 23.06
N ALA A 122 7.94 -13.81 22.22
CA ALA A 122 7.27 -12.53 22.44
C ALA A 122 6.21 -12.26 21.35
N PRO A 123 4.90 -12.17 21.68
CA PRO A 123 3.82 -12.20 20.68
C PRO A 123 3.90 -11.14 19.57
N ASP A 124 4.57 -9.99 19.80
CA ASP A 124 4.52 -8.84 18.87
C ASP A 124 5.89 -8.20 18.53
N LYS A 125 7.01 -8.72 19.04
CA LYS A 125 8.34 -8.05 18.89
C LYS A 125 9.21 -8.58 17.75
N GLY A 126 8.86 -9.72 17.14
CA GLY A 126 9.66 -10.29 16.05
C GLY A 126 9.46 -9.62 14.70
N SER A 127 8.63 -8.57 14.61
CA SER A 127 8.17 -7.98 13.34
C SER A 127 7.81 -6.50 13.46
N ALA A 128 8.51 -5.75 14.31
CA ALA A 128 8.27 -4.33 14.57
C ALA A 128 9.46 -3.45 14.14
N GLY A 129 9.21 -2.28 13.57
CA GLY A 129 10.25 -1.32 13.21
C GLY A 129 9.75 -0.25 12.25
N TRP A 130 10.55 0.77 11.98
CA TRP A 130 10.22 1.78 10.98
C TRP A 130 11.45 2.55 10.52
N VAL A 131 11.34 3.13 9.33
CA VAL A 131 12.24 4.18 8.86
C VAL A 131 11.45 5.44 8.60
N SER A 132 11.99 6.58 9.02
CA SER A 132 11.33 7.87 8.89
C SER A 132 12.21 8.89 8.17
N ARG A 133 11.58 9.71 7.33
CA ARG A 133 12.16 10.93 6.79
C ARG A 133 11.46 12.14 7.42
N PHE A 134 12.21 12.91 8.20
CA PHE A 134 11.77 14.21 8.73
C PHE A 134 12.03 15.32 7.71
N PHE A 135 11.14 16.31 7.66
CA PHE A 135 11.21 17.44 6.74
C PHE A 135 10.46 18.66 7.29
N GLY A 136 10.56 19.78 6.58
CA GLY A 136 9.82 21.01 6.90
C GLY A 136 10.19 21.59 8.25
N ASP A 137 9.23 22.21 8.91
CA ASP A 137 9.40 22.84 10.22
C ASP A 137 9.45 21.85 11.40
N SER A 138 9.83 20.59 11.15
CA SER A 138 9.92 19.58 12.21
C SER A 138 10.90 20.01 13.31
N PRO A 139 10.47 20.03 14.59
CA PRO A 139 11.37 20.26 15.70
C PRO A 139 12.25 19.04 16.01
N LEU A 140 11.90 17.87 15.45
CA LEU A 140 12.66 16.64 15.60
C LEU A 140 13.69 16.53 14.48
N PHE A 141 14.92 16.16 14.83
CA PHE A 141 16.02 16.03 13.86
C PHE A 141 16.26 17.29 13.01
N ALA A 142 15.92 18.47 13.53
CA ALA A 142 16.03 19.75 12.84
C ALA A 142 17.45 20.09 12.32
N SER A 143 18.50 19.45 12.84
CA SER A 143 19.86 19.59 12.33
C SER A 143 20.13 18.84 11.01
N ARG A 144 19.23 17.93 10.61
CA ARG A 144 19.32 17.12 9.38
C ARG A 144 18.32 17.55 8.30
N ILE A 145 17.55 18.60 8.55
CA ILE A 145 16.54 19.12 7.64
C ILE A 145 17.10 20.34 6.94
N GLU A 146 17.17 20.26 5.62
CA GLU A 146 17.73 21.31 4.75
C GLU A 146 16.77 22.50 4.62
N ASP A 147 15.53 22.22 4.23
CA ASP A 147 14.45 23.21 4.15
C ASP A 147 13.50 23.08 5.33
N LYS A 148 13.47 24.12 6.16
CA LYS A 148 12.64 24.21 7.38
C LYS A 148 11.33 24.96 7.15
N THR A 149 10.98 25.22 5.90
CA THR A 149 9.70 25.83 5.54
C THR A 149 8.57 24.91 5.97
N GLN A 150 7.55 25.49 6.57
CA GLN A 150 6.36 24.74 6.96
C GLN A 150 5.72 24.08 5.74
N VAL A 151 5.46 22.77 5.85
CA VAL A 151 4.85 21.99 4.77
C VAL A 151 3.36 21.83 5.04
N THR A 152 2.53 22.46 4.21
CA THR A 152 1.05 22.31 4.27
C THR A 152 0.52 21.39 3.20
N ARG A 153 1.35 20.96 2.25
CA ARG A 153 0.97 20.04 1.19
C ARG A 153 2.13 19.09 0.91
N ILE A 154 1.83 17.80 0.80
CA ILE A 154 2.80 16.80 0.39
C ILE A 154 2.15 15.73 -0.47
N TYR A 155 2.94 15.22 -1.41
CA TYR A 155 2.69 14.01 -2.19
C TYR A 155 3.83 13.05 -1.90
N ALA A 156 3.52 11.89 -1.32
CA ALA A 156 4.47 10.87 -0.96
C ALA A 156 4.25 9.63 -1.82
N ARG A 157 5.24 9.27 -2.63
CA ARG A 157 5.21 8.11 -3.52
C ARG A 157 6.19 7.04 -3.06
N TRP A 158 5.78 5.79 -3.16
CA TRP A 158 6.65 4.63 -3.02
C TRP A 158 6.16 3.46 -3.88
N TYR A 159 7.04 2.52 -4.16
CA TYR A 159 6.66 1.22 -4.69
C TYR A 159 6.65 0.20 -3.58
N HIS A 160 5.68 -0.71 -3.62
CA HIS A 160 5.46 -1.71 -2.60
C HIS A 160 5.29 -3.10 -3.23
N LYS A 161 5.94 -4.12 -2.68
CA LYS A 161 5.76 -5.52 -3.08
C LYS A 161 5.72 -6.42 -1.84
N PHE A 162 4.67 -7.22 -1.71
CA PHE A 162 4.79 -8.45 -0.93
C PHE A 162 5.52 -9.49 -1.78
N GLU A 163 6.42 -10.26 -1.18
CA GLU A 163 7.17 -11.27 -1.95
C GLU A 163 6.26 -12.30 -2.64
N ASP A 164 6.82 -13.02 -3.61
CA ASP A 164 6.08 -14.09 -4.28
C ASP A 164 5.74 -15.21 -3.30
N GLY A 165 4.47 -15.63 -3.27
CA GLY A 165 3.99 -16.63 -2.31
C GLY A 165 3.89 -16.12 -0.87
N PHE A 166 3.80 -14.80 -0.64
CA PHE A 166 3.52 -14.23 0.68
C PHE A 166 2.26 -14.88 1.30
N ASP A 167 2.37 -15.30 2.56
CA ASP A 167 1.32 -16.00 3.27
C ASP A 167 0.79 -15.15 4.42
N ALA A 168 -0.45 -14.68 4.25
CA ALA A 168 -1.13 -13.89 5.27
C ALA A 168 -2.05 -14.75 6.17
N VAL A 169 -2.04 -16.08 6.06
CA VAL A 169 -2.91 -16.92 6.90
C VAL A 169 -2.31 -17.09 8.30
N VAL A 170 -2.94 -16.46 9.28
CA VAL A 170 -2.57 -16.51 10.70
C VAL A 170 -3.77 -17.03 11.48
N ASP A 171 -3.60 -18.11 12.23
CA ASP A 171 -4.67 -18.74 13.03
C ASP A 171 -5.97 -19.00 12.24
N GLY A 172 -5.82 -19.44 10.98
CA GLY A 172 -6.95 -19.74 10.10
C GLY A 172 -7.70 -18.50 9.60
N LYS A 173 -7.08 -17.32 9.62
CA LYS A 173 -7.65 -16.08 9.08
C LYS A 173 -6.63 -15.38 8.18
N ILE A 174 -7.10 -14.74 7.11
CA ILE A 174 -6.26 -13.85 6.31
C ILE A 174 -6.04 -12.57 7.12
N HIS A 175 -4.79 -12.34 7.49
CA HIS A 175 -4.37 -11.23 8.34
C HIS A 175 -3.04 -10.70 7.82
N PHE A 176 -3.07 -9.65 7.00
CA PHE A 176 -1.86 -9.01 6.50
C PHE A 176 -1.21 -8.12 7.58
N PRO A 177 0.10 -7.83 7.48
CA PRO A 177 0.74 -6.84 8.35
C PRO A 177 0.12 -5.45 8.14
N PRO A 178 -0.65 -4.91 9.10
CA PRO A 178 -1.54 -3.77 8.85
C PRO A 178 -0.78 -2.47 8.59
N LYS A 179 0.35 -2.24 9.26
CA LYS A 179 1.04 -0.95 9.16
C LYS A 179 1.92 -0.93 7.92
N THR A 180 1.67 -0.02 6.98
CA THR A 180 2.52 0.14 5.78
C THR A 180 3.25 1.48 5.77
N ALA A 181 2.53 2.59 5.93
CA ALA A 181 3.12 3.93 5.94
C ALA A 181 2.27 4.93 6.75
N ARG A 182 2.90 6.04 7.18
CA ARG A 182 2.24 7.13 7.91
C ARG A 182 2.84 8.48 7.52
N LEU A 183 1.97 9.49 7.55
CA LEU A 183 2.36 10.89 7.43
C LEU A 183 1.96 11.64 8.69
N ARG A 184 2.87 12.41 9.30
CA ARG A 184 2.65 12.97 10.64
C ARG A 184 3.02 14.45 10.76
N CYS A 185 2.29 15.14 11.61
CA CYS A 185 2.73 16.35 12.29
C CYS A 185 3.18 15.98 13.70
N GLN A 186 4.46 16.21 14.00
CA GLN A 186 5.04 16.00 15.32
C GLN A 186 5.58 17.29 15.90
N GLU A 187 5.42 17.43 17.22
CA GLU A 187 6.10 18.42 18.03
C GLU A 187 7.29 17.80 18.81
N THR A 188 7.99 18.63 19.58
CA THR A 188 9.07 18.21 20.48
C THR A 188 8.63 17.06 21.38
N GLY A 189 9.55 16.12 21.64
CA GLY A 189 9.27 14.96 22.49
C GLY A 189 8.40 13.89 21.82
N HIS A 190 8.34 13.86 20.48
CA HIS A 190 7.54 12.91 19.70
C HIS A 190 6.03 13.01 19.93
N ARG A 191 5.54 14.17 20.37
CA ARG A 191 4.10 14.43 20.51
C ARG A 191 3.47 14.54 19.13
N CYS A 192 2.65 13.57 18.74
CA CYS A 192 1.91 13.60 17.49
C CYS A 192 0.70 14.55 17.61
N ILE A 193 0.60 15.53 16.73
CA ILE A 193 -0.57 16.42 16.63
C ILE A 193 -1.61 15.82 15.71
N TYR A 194 -1.20 15.29 14.55
CA TYR A 194 -2.08 14.52 13.68
C TYR A 194 -1.30 13.53 12.83
N THR A 195 -1.94 12.41 12.52
CA THR A 195 -1.40 11.33 11.67
C THR A 195 -2.42 10.94 10.61
N VAL A 196 -1.92 10.72 9.39
CA VAL A 196 -2.60 9.94 8.37
C VAL A 196 -1.92 8.59 8.27
N HIS A 197 -2.66 7.53 8.57
CA HIS A 197 -2.26 6.15 8.45
C HIS A 197 -2.69 5.63 7.08
N TYR A 198 -1.74 5.05 6.35
CA TYR A 198 -2.01 4.26 5.15
C TYR A 198 -1.77 2.81 5.55
N TRP A 199 -2.83 2.10 5.92
CA TRP A 199 -2.76 0.77 6.51
C TRP A 199 -3.55 -0.26 5.69
N ILE A 200 -3.34 -1.53 6.00
CA ILE A 200 -4.14 -2.64 5.50
C ILE A 200 -5.18 -3.00 6.56
N ASP A 201 -6.44 -3.02 6.16
CA ASP A 201 -7.58 -3.37 6.98
C ASP A 201 -7.79 -4.88 7.02
N ASN A 202 -7.59 -5.47 8.20
CA ASN A 202 -7.71 -6.91 8.43
C ASN A 202 -9.08 -7.32 8.99
N GLU A 203 -10.02 -6.37 9.14
CA GLU A 203 -11.40 -6.70 9.51
C GLU A 203 -12.20 -7.26 8.33
N SER A 204 -11.68 -7.12 7.11
CA SER A 204 -12.21 -7.70 5.87
C SER A 204 -11.32 -8.86 5.40
N PRO A 205 -11.89 -9.96 4.86
CA PRO A 205 -11.10 -11.05 4.26
C PRO A 205 -10.23 -10.59 3.09
N GLU A 206 -10.51 -9.42 2.52
CA GLU A 206 -9.88 -8.90 1.30
C GLU A 206 -8.70 -7.95 1.59
N ALA A 207 -8.35 -7.66 2.84
CA ALA A 207 -7.14 -6.89 3.19
C ALA A 207 -7.01 -5.55 2.44
N PHE A 208 -8.00 -4.68 2.57
CA PHE A 208 -8.09 -3.41 1.83
C PHE A 208 -7.14 -2.34 2.35
N ILE A 209 -6.76 -1.39 1.50
CA ILE A 209 -6.13 -0.16 2.02
C ILE A 209 -7.17 0.65 2.81
N ALA A 210 -6.81 1.01 4.03
CA ALA A 210 -7.54 1.93 4.89
C ALA A 210 -6.72 3.19 5.15
N ILE A 211 -7.40 4.33 4.99
CA ILE A 211 -6.90 5.64 5.37
C ILE A 211 -7.53 5.98 6.72
N GLU A 212 -6.76 5.75 7.78
CA GLU A 212 -7.15 6.05 9.15
C GLU A 212 -6.46 7.33 9.60
N ARG A 213 -7.14 8.14 10.41
CA ARG A 213 -6.65 9.45 10.79
C ARG A 213 -6.93 9.73 12.25
N HIS A 214 -5.93 10.30 12.89
CA HIS A 214 -5.94 10.65 14.29
C HIS A 214 -5.44 12.08 14.45
N THR A 215 -6.03 12.82 15.39
CA THR A 215 -5.61 14.19 15.68
C THR A 215 -5.87 14.56 17.14
N THR A 216 -4.92 15.27 17.73
CA THR A 216 -5.06 15.92 19.04
C THR A 216 -4.97 17.45 18.89
N ALA A 217 -5.20 17.97 17.68
CA ALA A 217 -5.15 19.41 17.42
C ALA A 217 -6.20 20.15 18.27
N PRO A 218 -5.81 21.25 18.97
CA PRO A 218 -6.76 22.10 19.71
C PRO A 218 -7.74 22.77 18.76
N GLY A 219 -8.92 22.17 18.58
CA GLY A 219 -9.92 22.61 17.61
C GLY A 219 -10.55 21.46 16.84
N THR A 220 -9.95 20.26 16.90
CA THR A 220 -10.57 19.09 16.26
C THR A 220 -11.88 18.75 16.92
N HIS A 221 -12.88 18.46 16.09
CA HIS A 221 -14.18 18.02 16.58
C HIS A 221 -14.16 16.57 17.09
N ARG A 222 -13.16 15.77 16.72
CA ARG A 222 -12.96 14.40 17.19
C ARG A 222 -11.51 13.95 17.09
N GLU A 223 -11.05 13.19 18.06
CA GLU A 223 -9.70 12.64 18.05
C GLU A 223 -9.51 11.57 16.96
N TRP A 224 -10.50 10.70 16.80
CA TRP A 224 -10.53 9.64 15.78
C TRP A 224 -11.49 9.98 14.66
N ILE A 225 -10.94 10.25 13.48
CA ILE A 225 -11.71 10.59 12.29
C ILE A 225 -12.19 9.29 11.62
N PRO A 226 -13.40 9.25 11.01
CA PRO A 226 -13.90 8.05 10.36
C PRO A 226 -12.86 7.44 9.42
N LYS A 227 -12.69 6.13 9.48
CA LYS A 227 -11.81 5.38 8.57
C LYS A 227 -12.38 5.41 7.16
N SER A 228 -11.52 5.62 6.16
CA SER A 228 -11.88 5.47 4.75
C SER A 228 -11.27 4.17 4.20
N VAL A 229 -12.09 3.17 3.88
CA VAL A 229 -11.67 1.88 3.33
C VAL A 229 -11.83 1.88 1.81
N THR A 230 -10.75 1.59 1.11
CA THR A 230 -10.70 1.56 -0.36
C THR A 230 -11.19 0.23 -0.91
N ARG A 231 -11.32 0.13 -2.24
CA ARG A 231 -11.58 -1.14 -2.94
C ARG A 231 -10.30 -1.81 -3.45
N PHE A 232 -9.12 -1.23 -3.22
CA PHE A 232 -7.86 -1.86 -3.57
C PHE A 232 -7.46 -2.84 -2.46
N SER A 233 -7.38 -4.12 -2.80
CA SER A 233 -7.15 -5.22 -1.88
C SER A 233 -5.71 -5.73 -2.02
N CYS A 234 -4.96 -5.79 -0.91
CA CYS A 234 -3.67 -6.48 -0.91
C CYS A 234 -3.83 -8.01 -0.98
N GLY A 235 -5.02 -8.53 -0.65
CA GLY A 235 -5.34 -9.95 -0.72
C GLY A 235 -5.65 -10.47 -2.13
N ASP A 236 -5.84 -9.57 -3.11
CA ASP A 236 -6.06 -9.97 -4.49
C ASP A 236 -4.81 -10.73 -5.01
N PRO A 237 -4.95 -11.96 -5.55
CA PRO A 237 -3.80 -12.77 -5.95
C PRO A 237 -2.93 -12.10 -7.04
N GLU A 238 -3.47 -11.14 -7.79
CA GLU A 238 -2.70 -10.33 -8.75
C GLU A 238 -1.74 -9.35 -8.07
N ASN A 239 -1.97 -8.99 -6.80
CA ASN A 239 -1.19 -7.99 -6.06
C ASN A 239 -0.07 -8.62 -5.20
N ILE A 240 -0.09 -9.93 -4.99
CA ILE A 240 0.99 -10.66 -4.31
C ILE A 240 2.13 -10.94 -5.30
N GLY A 241 3.36 -10.68 -4.89
CA GLY A 241 4.54 -10.94 -5.72
C GLY A 241 4.67 -10.00 -6.93
N ARG A 242 4.07 -8.80 -6.90
CA ARG A 242 4.32 -7.74 -7.89
C ARG A 242 4.59 -6.40 -7.21
N TRP A 243 5.25 -5.50 -7.94
CA TRP A 243 5.45 -4.13 -7.52
C TRP A 243 4.19 -3.30 -7.83
N VAL A 244 3.73 -2.54 -6.83
CA VAL A 244 2.56 -1.67 -6.91
C VAL A 244 3.02 -0.24 -6.64
N HIS A 245 2.69 0.68 -7.55
CA HIS A 245 2.84 2.10 -7.30
C HIS A 245 1.84 2.54 -6.22
N MET A 246 2.32 3.17 -5.15
CA MET A 246 1.48 3.77 -4.11
C MET A 246 1.80 5.27 -4.00
N GLU A 247 0.78 6.09 -3.86
CA GLU A 247 0.93 7.52 -3.59
C GLU A 247 -0.09 7.98 -2.55
N LEU A 248 0.34 8.82 -1.62
CA LEU A 248 -0.49 9.48 -0.61
C LEU A 248 -0.30 10.99 -0.72
N ALA A 249 -1.39 11.73 -0.85
CA ALA A 249 -1.39 13.19 -0.79
C ALA A 249 -2.15 13.69 0.42
N VAL A 250 -1.60 14.71 1.07
CA VAL A 250 -2.27 15.45 2.15
C VAL A 250 -2.07 16.94 1.91
N THR A 251 -3.18 17.66 1.82
CA THR A 251 -3.22 19.13 1.79
C THR A 251 -3.94 19.62 3.04
N LEU A 252 -3.32 20.53 3.78
CA LEU A 252 -3.88 21.16 4.96
C LEU A 252 -4.56 22.48 4.57
N GLY A 253 -5.87 22.58 4.76
CA GLY A 253 -6.64 23.77 4.45
C GLY A 253 -6.55 24.84 5.54
N ASP A 254 -7.01 26.05 5.26
CA ASP A 254 -6.88 27.22 6.15
C ASP A 254 -8.00 27.31 7.21
N LYS A 255 -8.99 26.44 7.14
CA LYS A 255 -10.20 26.42 7.99
C LYS A 255 -10.46 25.02 8.55
N PRO A 256 -11.27 24.88 9.60
CA PRO A 256 -11.80 23.57 9.99
C PRO A 256 -12.46 22.89 8.79
N ARG A 257 -12.33 21.57 8.70
CA ARG A 257 -12.94 20.77 7.62
C ARG A 257 -12.56 21.25 6.20
N SER A 258 -11.31 21.64 6.00
CA SER A 258 -10.79 22.04 4.69
C SER A 258 -9.52 21.30 4.28
N ASP A 259 -9.13 20.27 5.05
CA ASP A 259 -8.05 19.39 4.67
C ASP A 259 -8.50 18.41 3.59
N HIS A 260 -7.57 17.92 2.79
CA HIS A 260 -7.84 17.02 1.68
C HIS A 260 -6.79 15.91 1.65
N ILE A 261 -7.27 14.66 1.71
CA ILE A 261 -6.44 13.47 1.67
C ILE A 261 -6.82 12.68 0.41
N GLN A 262 -5.81 12.24 -0.35
CA GLN A 262 -6.00 11.41 -1.53
C GLN A 262 -4.99 10.27 -1.53
N ALA A 263 -5.37 9.13 -2.11
CA ALA A 263 -4.50 7.97 -2.24
C ALA A 263 -4.64 7.33 -3.61
N TRP A 264 -3.52 6.83 -4.15
CA TRP A 264 -3.48 6.10 -5.41
C TRP A 264 -2.80 4.74 -5.25
N ALA A 265 -3.24 3.78 -6.07
CA ALA A 265 -2.56 2.52 -6.32
C ALA A 265 -2.52 2.25 -7.84
N ASP A 266 -1.35 1.93 -8.39
CA ASP A 266 -1.13 1.79 -9.85
C ASP A 266 -1.58 3.03 -10.65
N GLY A 267 -1.55 4.21 -10.02
CA GLY A 267 -1.96 5.47 -10.64
C GLY A 267 -3.48 5.65 -10.75
N LYS A 268 -4.26 4.73 -10.17
CA LYS A 268 -5.70 4.83 -9.98
C LYS A 268 -5.96 5.53 -8.65
N LEU A 269 -6.82 6.54 -8.63
CA LEU A 269 -7.27 7.18 -7.39
C LEU A 269 -8.15 6.18 -6.64
N ILE A 270 -7.72 5.73 -5.45
CA ILE A 270 -8.41 4.73 -4.63
C ILE A 270 -9.10 5.32 -3.40
N ALA A 271 -8.71 6.53 -3.01
CA ALA A 271 -9.41 7.34 -2.00
C ALA A 271 -9.35 8.82 -2.37
N ASP A 272 -10.46 9.52 -2.19
CA ASP A 272 -10.59 10.97 -2.33
C ASP A 272 -11.42 11.46 -1.14
N ILE A 273 -10.78 12.18 -0.22
CA ILE A 273 -11.37 12.54 1.07
C ILE A 273 -11.27 14.05 1.25
N PRO A 274 -12.23 14.80 0.66
CA PRO A 274 -12.28 16.25 0.80
C PRO A 274 -12.91 16.65 2.14
N ASN A 275 -12.66 17.90 2.54
CA ASN A 275 -13.28 18.55 3.70
C ASN A 275 -13.03 17.81 5.04
N ASP A 276 -11.83 17.26 5.17
CA ASP A 276 -11.40 16.56 6.37
C ASP A 276 -10.95 17.55 7.45
N ASP A 277 -10.99 17.13 8.72
CA ASP A 277 -10.66 17.97 9.90
C ASP A 277 -9.37 17.52 10.61
N LEU A 278 -8.43 16.98 9.83
CA LEU A 278 -7.19 16.39 10.32
C LEU A 278 -6.36 17.39 11.15
N SER A 279 -6.03 18.53 10.56
CA SER A 279 -5.30 19.61 11.24
C SER A 279 -6.20 20.42 12.15
N ALA A 280 -7.51 20.43 11.90
CA ALA A 280 -8.48 21.27 12.59
C ALA A 280 -8.05 22.74 12.72
N GLY A 281 -7.43 23.29 11.67
CA GLY A 281 -6.89 24.65 11.66
C GLY A 281 -5.57 24.83 12.42
N TRP A 282 -4.93 23.76 12.88
CA TRP A 282 -3.59 23.83 13.46
C TRP A 282 -2.56 24.30 12.43
N LYS A 283 -1.86 25.40 12.75
CA LYS A 283 -0.85 26.03 11.88
C LYS A 283 0.49 26.29 12.56
N LYS A 284 0.64 25.89 13.83
CA LYS A 284 1.91 26.09 14.55
C LYS A 284 3.03 25.25 13.93
N THR A 285 2.71 24.05 13.46
CA THR A 285 3.63 23.14 12.78
C THR A 285 2.89 22.44 11.63
N GLY A 286 3.57 22.29 10.50
CA GLY A 286 3.02 21.62 9.33
C GLY A 286 3.13 20.10 9.41
N LEU A 287 3.10 19.47 8.24
CA LEU A 287 3.53 18.09 8.05
C LEU A 287 5.05 18.02 8.25
N THR A 288 5.51 17.01 8.97
CA THR A 288 6.91 16.96 9.45
C THR A 288 7.63 15.66 9.19
N GLU A 289 6.90 14.60 8.85
CA GLU A 289 7.49 13.28 8.73
C GLU A 289 6.68 12.36 7.82
N MET A 290 7.40 11.63 6.98
CA MET A 290 6.92 10.44 6.28
C MET A 290 7.62 9.22 6.89
N MET A 291 6.84 8.19 7.19
CA MET A 291 7.29 6.99 7.90
C MET A 291 6.83 5.76 7.13
N TRP A 292 7.74 4.79 6.98
CA TRP A 292 7.44 3.45 6.48
C TRP A 292 7.57 2.46 7.63
N ASP A 293 6.49 1.75 7.91
CA ASP A 293 6.34 0.94 9.12
C ASP A 293 6.51 -0.55 8.84
N ALA A 294 6.98 -1.27 9.84
CA ALA A 294 6.96 -2.70 9.97
C ALA A 294 6.20 -3.06 11.25
N TYR A 295 5.04 -3.68 11.11
CA TYR A 295 4.32 -4.22 12.26
C TYR A 295 3.26 -5.22 11.83
N TRP A 296 3.24 -6.38 12.47
CA TRP A 296 2.23 -7.42 12.25
C TRP A 296 1.64 -7.89 13.57
N ASN A 297 0.38 -7.52 13.81
CA ASN A 297 -0.37 -8.00 14.97
C ASN A 297 -0.50 -9.53 14.93
N GLY A 298 -0.04 -10.22 15.98
CA GLY A 298 -0.10 -11.68 16.04
C GLY A 298 1.00 -12.39 15.25
N GLY A 299 1.94 -11.64 14.66
CA GLY A 299 3.17 -12.15 14.04
C GLY A 299 2.98 -12.87 12.71
N SER A 300 4.09 -13.07 12.00
CA SER A 300 4.11 -13.74 10.70
C SER A 300 4.04 -15.27 10.84
N PRO A 301 3.31 -15.99 9.97
CA PRO A 301 3.23 -17.47 10.02
C PRO A 301 4.52 -18.17 9.56
N LYS A 302 5.38 -17.46 8.82
CA LYS A 302 6.67 -17.94 8.32
C LYS A 302 7.65 -16.77 8.19
N ASP A 303 8.91 -17.06 7.90
CA ASP A 303 9.85 -16.02 7.46
C ASP A 303 9.42 -15.54 6.07
N GLN A 304 9.23 -14.22 5.93
CA GLN A 304 8.79 -13.62 4.68
C GLN A 304 9.07 -12.13 4.60
N HIS A 305 8.95 -11.58 3.40
CA HIS A 305 9.44 -10.23 3.09
C HIS A 305 8.37 -9.33 2.47
N ARG A 306 8.48 -8.03 2.79
CA ARG A 306 7.82 -6.93 2.10
C ARG A 306 8.90 -5.94 1.65
N TYR A 307 8.79 -5.45 0.43
CA TYR A 307 9.77 -4.53 -0.16
C TYR A 307 9.17 -3.16 -0.42
N TYR A 308 10.02 -2.14 -0.29
CA TYR A 308 9.74 -0.77 -0.68
C TYR A 308 10.85 -0.25 -1.58
N ASP A 309 10.50 0.63 -2.51
CA ASP A 309 11.48 1.23 -3.40
C ASP A 309 11.03 2.56 -4.02
N ALA A 310 11.97 3.25 -4.67
CA ALA A 310 11.77 4.48 -5.44
C ALA A 310 10.93 5.52 -4.67
N LEU A 311 11.34 5.76 -3.41
CA LEU A 311 10.66 6.68 -2.50
C LEU A 311 10.80 8.11 -2.99
N ALA A 312 9.74 8.91 -2.94
CA ALA A 312 9.80 10.33 -3.30
C ALA A 312 8.79 11.18 -2.52
N LEU A 313 9.17 12.42 -2.22
CA LEU A 313 8.31 13.42 -1.59
C LEU A 313 8.32 14.73 -2.41
N SER A 314 7.13 15.25 -2.70
CA SER A 314 6.93 16.50 -3.46
C SER A 314 5.97 17.44 -2.73
N GLN A 315 6.14 18.76 -2.93
CA GLN A 315 5.20 19.81 -2.51
C GLN A 315 4.48 20.47 -3.68
N THR A 316 4.97 20.27 -4.92
CA THR A 316 4.54 21.01 -6.10
C THR A 316 3.36 20.37 -6.82
N GLY A 317 3.12 19.08 -6.62
CA GLY A 317 2.02 18.35 -7.24
C GLY A 317 2.17 16.83 -7.10
N PRO A 318 1.14 16.05 -7.52
CA PRO A 318 1.24 14.60 -7.59
C PRO A 318 2.43 14.17 -8.45
N ILE A 319 3.09 13.09 -8.07
CA ILE A 319 4.26 12.55 -8.77
C ILE A 319 3.78 11.54 -9.82
N GLY A 320 2.86 10.67 -9.41
CA GLY A 320 2.32 9.59 -10.21
C GLY A 320 3.32 8.45 -10.46
N PRO A 321 2.94 7.48 -11.32
CA PRO A 321 3.77 6.32 -11.63
C PRO A 321 5.11 6.70 -12.26
N ALA A 322 6.10 5.83 -12.09
CA ALA A 322 7.43 5.96 -12.64
C ALA A 322 7.33 5.85 -14.16
N ARG A 323 8.17 6.63 -14.86
CA ARG A 323 8.05 6.73 -16.31
C ARG A 323 8.75 5.60 -17.03
N SER A 324 8.15 5.14 -18.12
CA SER A 324 8.78 4.26 -19.10
C SER A 324 9.04 5.00 -20.42
N GLY A 325 9.85 4.40 -21.29
CA GLY A 325 9.89 4.78 -22.70
C GLY A 325 8.59 4.38 -23.44
N PRO A 326 8.46 4.74 -24.72
CA PRO A 326 7.30 4.40 -25.56
C PRO A 326 7.18 2.89 -25.86
N ASN A 327 8.25 2.13 -25.64
CA ASN A 327 8.32 0.67 -25.79
C ASN A 327 8.80 0.02 -24.49
N PRO A 328 7.97 -0.01 -23.42
CA PRO A 328 8.38 -0.56 -22.13
C PRO A 328 8.69 -2.05 -22.21
N GLU A 329 9.64 -2.50 -21.38
CA GLU A 329 9.81 -3.92 -21.05
C GLU A 329 8.88 -4.29 -19.89
N LEU A 330 8.18 -5.42 -20.02
CA LEU A 330 7.31 -6.00 -19.01
C LEU A 330 8.00 -7.20 -18.36
N ARG A 331 8.00 -7.27 -17.03
CA ARG A 331 8.36 -8.46 -16.24
C ARG A 331 7.11 -9.26 -15.96
N LEU A 332 7.08 -10.52 -16.40
CA LEU A 332 5.91 -11.38 -16.30
C LEU A 332 6.12 -12.43 -15.20
N ALA A 333 5.10 -12.65 -14.39
CA ALA A 333 5.07 -13.75 -13.40
C ALA A 333 3.94 -14.72 -13.73
N ALA A 334 4.26 -16.00 -13.72
CA ALA A 334 3.30 -17.06 -13.98
C ALA A 334 2.44 -17.33 -12.74
N GLY A 335 1.16 -17.65 -12.95
CA GLY A 335 0.34 -18.27 -11.90
C GLY A 335 0.69 -19.75 -11.74
N ASN A 336 1.00 -20.42 -12.86
CA ASN A 336 1.43 -21.80 -12.88
C ASN A 336 2.92 -21.94 -13.24
N PRO A 337 3.74 -22.68 -12.46
CA PRO A 337 5.15 -22.87 -12.78
C PRO A 337 5.40 -23.58 -14.13
N LYS A 338 4.38 -24.24 -14.69
CA LYS A 338 4.42 -24.92 -15.99
C LYS A 338 3.84 -24.08 -17.13
N ALA A 339 3.53 -22.79 -16.91
CA ALA A 339 3.07 -21.91 -17.98
C ALA A 339 4.06 -21.89 -19.15
N GLU A 340 3.55 -22.10 -20.36
CA GLU A 340 4.36 -22.26 -21.57
C GLU A 340 4.41 -20.98 -22.41
N ALA A 341 3.39 -20.13 -22.30
CA ALA A 341 3.27 -18.88 -23.04
C ALA A 341 2.40 -17.87 -22.29
N PHE A 342 2.60 -16.60 -22.62
CA PHE A 342 1.80 -15.48 -22.11
C PHE A 342 1.22 -14.67 -23.25
N GLU A 343 0.03 -14.15 -23.04
CA GLU A 343 -0.59 -13.14 -23.88
C GLU A 343 -0.85 -11.91 -23.02
N VAL A 344 -0.54 -10.74 -23.57
CA VAL A 344 -0.55 -9.48 -22.84
C VAL A 344 -1.27 -8.44 -23.66
N GLU A 345 -2.08 -7.63 -23.00
CA GLU A 345 -2.65 -6.42 -23.59
C GLU A 345 -2.26 -5.19 -22.77
N VAL A 346 -2.00 -4.11 -23.48
CA VAL A 346 -1.81 -2.77 -22.89
C VAL A 346 -2.98 -1.90 -23.34
N ALA A 347 -3.61 -1.24 -22.38
CA ALA A 347 -4.68 -0.29 -22.63
C ALA A 347 -4.29 1.11 -22.16
N GLU A 348 -4.71 2.13 -22.89
CA GLU A 348 -4.84 3.48 -22.33
C GLU A 348 -6.07 3.50 -21.42
N GLY A 349 -5.93 4.04 -20.21
CA GLY A 349 -7.01 4.08 -19.24
C GLY A 349 -7.37 5.49 -18.81
N ALA A 350 -8.68 5.73 -18.69
CA ALA A 350 -9.23 6.93 -18.07
C ALA A 350 -10.13 6.51 -16.91
N GLN A 351 -9.77 6.90 -15.69
CA GLN A 351 -10.58 6.61 -14.52
C GLN A 351 -11.73 7.62 -14.42
N LYS A 352 -12.95 7.12 -14.16
CA LYS A 352 -14.08 7.98 -13.82
C LYS A 352 -13.98 8.46 -12.37
N PRO A 353 -14.58 9.61 -12.02
CA PRO A 353 -14.60 10.10 -10.64
C PRO A 353 -15.00 9.03 -9.61
N LEU A 354 -14.28 8.98 -8.48
CA LEU A 354 -14.68 8.16 -7.35
C LEU A 354 -16.07 8.55 -6.85
N LYS A 355 -16.87 7.53 -6.54
CA LYS A 355 -18.21 7.67 -5.96
C LYS A 355 -18.20 7.08 -4.56
N PRO A 356 -18.40 7.88 -3.50
CA PRO A 356 -18.56 7.34 -2.16
C PRO A 356 -19.82 6.47 -2.08
N ASP A 357 -19.70 5.26 -1.54
CA ASP A 357 -20.84 4.40 -1.17
C ASP A 357 -21.39 4.82 0.20
N THR A 358 -20.51 5.23 1.11
CA THR A 358 -20.86 5.68 2.45
C THR A 358 -20.21 7.02 2.79
N MET A 359 -20.90 7.79 3.61
CA MET A 359 -20.45 9.08 4.13
C MET A 359 -20.58 9.07 5.65
N TYR A 360 -19.51 9.39 6.36
CA TYR A 360 -19.49 9.56 7.81
C TYR A 360 -19.24 11.02 8.12
N ASP A 361 -20.28 11.70 8.62
CA ASP A 361 -20.22 13.15 8.87
C ASP A 361 -19.67 13.90 7.64
N GLY A 362 -20.23 13.70 6.45
CA GLY A 362 -19.78 14.40 5.24
C GLY A 362 -18.40 13.99 4.70
N VAL A 363 -17.74 12.99 5.29
CA VAL A 363 -16.46 12.44 4.83
C VAL A 363 -16.67 11.05 4.22
N PRO A 364 -16.10 10.73 3.04
CA PRO A 364 -16.23 9.40 2.43
C PRO A 364 -15.69 8.27 3.32
N GLY A 365 -16.49 7.23 3.54
CA GLY A 365 -16.11 6.05 4.33
C GLY A 365 -15.71 4.86 3.47
N THR A 366 -16.47 4.58 2.43
CA THR A 366 -16.20 3.51 1.46
C THR A 366 -16.55 4.03 0.06
N TYR A 367 -16.03 3.37 -0.97
CA TYR A 367 -16.20 3.78 -2.35
C TYR A 367 -16.80 2.67 -3.20
N HIS A 368 -17.57 3.07 -4.21
CA HIS A 368 -18.00 2.19 -5.28
C HIS A 368 -16.77 1.58 -5.98
N PRO A 369 -16.87 0.37 -6.57
CA PRO A 369 -15.78 -0.19 -7.38
C PRO A 369 -15.26 0.80 -8.42
N LEU A 370 -13.94 0.79 -8.61
CA LEU A 370 -13.26 1.70 -9.54
C LEU A 370 -13.77 1.46 -10.97
N GLU A 371 -14.28 2.51 -11.61
CA GLU A 371 -14.65 2.48 -13.01
C GLU A 371 -13.50 3.08 -13.84
N ILE A 372 -12.89 2.25 -14.69
CA ILE A 372 -11.82 2.66 -15.60
C ILE A 372 -12.23 2.26 -17.01
N ASP A 373 -12.29 3.25 -17.90
CA ASP A 373 -12.49 3.00 -19.32
C ASP A 373 -11.13 2.66 -19.93
N CYS A 374 -10.96 1.40 -20.36
CA CYS A 374 -9.73 0.90 -20.95
C CYS A 374 -9.91 0.70 -22.45
N THR A 375 -9.06 1.36 -23.25
CA THR A 375 -8.96 1.13 -24.70
C THR A 375 -7.68 0.38 -25.01
N VAL A 376 -7.79 -0.85 -25.53
CA VAL A 376 -6.62 -1.66 -25.90
C VAL A 376 -5.86 -1.01 -27.05
N VAL A 377 -4.59 -0.69 -26.81
CA VAL A 377 -3.69 -0.02 -27.76
C VAL A 377 -2.56 -0.90 -28.24
N TRP A 378 -2.31 -2.04 -27.56
CA TRP A 378 -1.33 -3.03 -27.99
C TRP A 378 -1.69 -4.42 -27.47
N GLN A 379 -1.41 -5.43 -28.28
CA GLN A 379 -1.55 -6.84 -27.92
C GLN A 379 -0.29 -7.60 -28.35
N GLY A 380 0.22 -8.49 -27.50
CA GLY A 380 1.40 -9.28 -27.80
C GLY A 380 1.41 -10.63 -27.11
N ARG A 381 2.37 -11.47 -27.52
CA ARG A 381 2.53 -12.84 -27.02
C ARG A 381 4.00 -13.21 -26.94
N VAL A 382 4.34 -14.00 -25.93
CA VAL A 382 5.67 -14.60 -25.78
C VAL A 382 5.57 -16.05 -25.33
N LYS A 383 6.53 -16.89 -25.74
CA LYS A 383 6.59 -18.32 -25.38
C LYS A 383 7.84 -18.60 -24.56
N GLY A 384 7.68 -19.18 -23.37
CA GLY A 384 8.79 -19.60 -22.50
C GLY A 384 9.60 -18.47 -21.85
N GLU A 385 9.32 -17.20 -22.15
CA GLU A 385 10.04 -16.06 -21.57
C GLU A 385 9.16 -15.32 -20.55
N ARG A 386 9.82 -14.76 -19.53
CA ARG A 386 9.21 -13.92 -18.48
C ARG A 386 9.47 -12.42 -18.71
N ARG A 387 9.85 -12.06 -19.94
CA ARG A 387 10.14 -10.70 -20.37
C ARG A 387 9.42 -10.48 -21.70
N LEU A 388 8.85 -9.30 -21.88
CA LEU A 388 8.15 -8.95 -23.12
C LEU A 388 8.27 -7.44 -23.34
N THR A 389 8.81 -7.04 -24.49
CA THR A 389 8.85 -5.62 -24.88
C THR A 389 7.60 -5.27 -25.67
N VAL A 390 6.97 -4.14 -25.32
CA VAL A 390 5.83 -3.58 -26.04
C VAL A 390 6.32 -2.91 -27.32
N ASP A 391 6.40 -3.68 -28.41
CA ASP A 391 6.86 -3.21 -29.72
C ASP A 391 6.17 -3.96 -30.87
N THR A 392 6.56 -3.68 -32.11
CA THR A 392 6.04 -4.35 -33.32
C THR A 392 6.68 -5.72 -33.59
N LYS A 393 7.73 -6.10 -32.85
CA LYS A 393 8.37 -7.41 -32.95
C LYS A 393 7.61 -8.46 -32.15
N ASN A 394 7.14 -8.09 -30.97
CA ASN A 394 6.50 -9.01 -30.03
C ASN A 394 4.96 -8.86 -29.97
N GLY A 395 4.41 -7.90 -30.70
CA GLY A 395 2.99 -7.63 -30.75
C GLY A 395 2.58 -6.67 -31.85
N VAL A 396 1.34 -6.20 -31.78
CA VAL A 396 0.73 -5.29 -32.74
C VAL A 396 0.04 -4.17 -31.97
N PHE A 397 0.29 -2.93 -32.38
CA PHE A 397 -0.47 -1.78 -31.89
C PHE A 397 -1.86 -1.75 -32.54
N THR A 398 -2.90 -1.53 -31.75
CA THR A 398 -4.32 -1.68 -32.12
C THR A 398 -5.12 -0.42 -31.84
N GLY A 399 -6.37 -0.40 -32.30
CA GLY A 399 -7.31 0.68 -32.00
C GLY A 399 -6.77 2.04 -32.46
N PRO A 400 -6.79 3.08 -31.61
CA PRO A 400 -6.23 4.39 -31.93
C PRO A 400 -4.74 4.37 -32.35
N ARG A 401 -4.02 3.26 -32.06
CA ARG A 401 -2.58 3.11 -32.26
C ARG A 401 -2.18 2.21 -33.39
N ALA A 402 -3.15 1.75 -34.19
CA ALA A 402 -2.87 0.95 -35.37
C ALA A 402 -1.86 1.66 -36.29
N GLY A 403 -0.77 0.96 -36.62
CA GLY A 403 0.32 1.49 -37.47
C GLY A 403 1.43 2.23 -36.72
N ASN A 404 1.29 2.48 -35.42
CA ASN A 404 2.36 3.06 -34.61
C ASN A 404 3.45 2.04 -34.26
N VAL A 405 4.57 2.55 -33.77
CA VAL A 405 5.71 1.74 -33.29
C VAL A 405 5.93 1.87 -31.78
N GLY A 406 5.08 2.61 -31.07
CA GLY A 406 5.19 2.90 -29.63
C GLY A 406 3.87 3.44 -29.04
N LEU A 407 3.81 3.45 -27.71
CA LEU A 407 2.73 4.06 -26.93
C LEU A 407 2.76 5.60 -27.00
N ASP A 408 1.70 6.30 -26.59
CA ASP A 408 1.70 7.79 -26.56
C ASP A 408 2.69 8.28 -25.54
N ASP A 409 3.15 9.50 -25.73
CA ASP A 409 3.84 10.26 -24.69
C ASP A 409 2.85 10.66 -23.57
N ASN A 410 3.33 10.61 -22.32
CA ASN A 410 2.61 11.05 -21.12
C ASN A 410 1.15 10.57 -21.01
N ALA A 411 0.89 9.30 -21.29
CA ALA A 411 -0.42 8.67 -21.10
C ALA A 411 -0.36 7.62 -19.97
N LEU A 412 -1.45 7.47 -19.22
CA LEU A 412 -1.61 6.41 -18.23
C LEU A 412 -2.05 5.13 -18.95
N HIS A 413 -1.30 4.06 -18.72
CA HIS A 413 -1.54 2.75 -19.29
C HIS A 413 -1.76 1.71 -18.19
N PHE A 414 -2.54 0.70 -18.52
CA PHE A 414 -2.76 -0.49 -17.69
C PHE A 414 -2.49 -1.75 -18.51
N VAL A 415 -2.07 -2.80 -17.83
CA VAL A 415 -1.72 -4.07 -18.45
C VAL A 415 -2.62 -5.17 -17.90
N ARG A 416 -2.98 -6.12 -18.75
CA ARG A 416 -3.55 -7.40 -18.33
C ARG A 416 -2.85 -8.55 -19.04
N ILE A 417 -2.87 -9.72 -18.41
CA ILE A 417 -2.13 -10.89 -18.86
C ILE A 417 -2.98 -12.15 -18.70
N ARG A 418 -2.73 -13.13 -19.54
CA ARG A 418 -3.14 -14.52 -19.36
C ARG A 418 -2.01 -15.46 -19.74
N GLU A 419 -2.04 -16.67 -19.22
CA GLU A 419 -1.04 -17.70 -19.51
C GLU A 419 -1.65 -18.91 -20.21
N SER A 420 -0.81 -19.69 -20.87
CA SER A 420 -1.18 -20.95 -21.51
C SER A 420 -0.50 -22.13 -20.83
N LEU A 421 -1.28 -23.18 -20.57
CA LEU A 421 -0.81 -24.46 -20.03
C LEU A 421 -1.34 -25.59 -20.90
N GLY A 422 -0.45 -26.36 -21.55
CA GLY A 422 -0.86 -27.44 -22.46
C GLY A 422 -1.80 -26.96 -23.59
N GLY A 423 -1.60 -25.72 -24.07
CA GLY A 423 -2.42 -25.10 -25.11
C GLY A 423 -3.76 -24.49 -24.64
N ARG A 424 -4.12 -24.62 -23.35
CA ARG A 424 -5.30 -23.97 -22.78
C ARG A 424 -4.93 -22.65 -22.13
N TRP A 425 -5.64 -21.59 -22.49
CA TRP A 425 -5.44 -20.25 -21.92
C TRP A 425 -6.25 -20.06 -20.64
N SER A 426 -5.64 -19.42 -19.64
CA SER A 426 -6.33 -18.94 -18.45
C SER A 426 -7.33 -17.82 -18.81
N ALA A 427 -8.18 -17.47 -17.84
CA ALA A 427 -8.86 -16.18 -17.89
C ALA A 427 -7.83 -15.03 -17.94
N TRP A 428 -8.25 -13.90 -18.48
CA TRP A 428 -7.50 -12.66 -18.34
C TRP A 428 -7.48 -12.23 -16.88
N SER A 429 -6.34 -11.72 -16.44
CA SER A 429 -6.25 -10.92 -15.23
C SER A 429 -7.14 -9.67 -15.34
N GLY A 430 -7.38 -9.02 -14.21
CA GLY A 430 -7.80 -7.62 -14.17
C GLY A 430 -6.75 -6.70 -14.82
N TRP A 431 -7.15 -5.44 -15.03
CA TRP A 431 -6.22 -4.39 -15.44
C TRP A 431 -5.39 -3.95 -14.23
N HIS A 432 -4.07 -4.15 -14.27
CA HIS A 432 -3.13 -3.82 -13.20
C HIS A 432 -1.81 -3.25 -13.76
N ALA A 433 -0.80 -3.08 -12.88
CA ALA A 433 0.53 -2.57 -13.23
C ALA A 433 0.46 -1.26 -14.01
N GLY A 434 -0.28 -0.29 -13.45
CA GLY A 434 -0.45 1.02 -14.07
C GLY A 434 0.87 1.77 -14.15
N PHE A 435 1.19 2.29 -15.33
CA PHE A 435 2.42 3.01 -15.61
C PHE A 435 2.16 4.18 -16.56
N ALA A 436 3.09 5.12 -16.63
CA ALA A 436 3.01 6.21 -17.57
C ALA A 436 4.26 6.26 -18.46
N THR A 437 4.07 6.62 -19.71
CA THR A 437 5.18 6.94 -20.61
C THR A 437 5.76 8.32 -20.30
N VAL A 438 7.00 8.54 -20.70
CA VAL A 438 7.67 9.84 -20.62
C VAL A 438 6.98 10.89 -21.51
N TRP A 439 7.18 12.17 -21.18
CA TRP A 439 6.75 13.28 -22.02
C TRP A 439 7.48 13.32 -23.36
N LYS A 440 6.85 13.98 -24.33
CA LYS A 440 7.45 14.25 -25.62
C LYS A 440 8.76 15.02 -25.44
N SER A 441 9.80 14.62 -26.17
CA SER A 441 11.08 15.33 -26.12
C SER A 441 10.90 16.84 -26.40
N GLY A 442 11.51 17.68 -25.57
CA GLY A 442 11.50 19.13 -25.71
C GLY A 442 10.34 19.87 -25.02
N THR A 443 9.41 19.19 -24.36
CA THR A 443 8.44 19.87 -23.47
C THR A 443 9.10 20.28 -22.16
N GLY A 444 9.13 21.58 -21.86
CA GLY A 444 9.61 22.10 -20.57
C GLY A 444 8.63 21.85 -19.43
N GLU A 445 7.33 21.77 -19.73
CA GLU A 445 6.29 21.44 -18.76
C GLU A 445 6.16 19.93 -18.57
N ARG A 446 5.89 19.50 -17.33
CA ARG A 446 5.71 18.10 -16.95
C ARG A 446 4.32 17.88 -16.36
N PRO A 447 3.25 17.94 -17.19
CA PRO A 447 1.91 17.69 -16.71
C PRO A 447 1.75 16.24 -16.25
N LEU A 448 0.73 15.98 -15.43
CA LEU A 448 0.33 14.62 -15.06
C LEU A 448 -0.03 13.80 -16.32
N PRO A 449 0.09 12.45 -16.25
CA PRO A 449 -0.30 11.60 -17.36
C PRO A 449 -1.77 11.80 -17.75
N ARG A 450 -2.07 11.78 -19.06
CA ARG A 450 -3.46 11.73 -19.53
C ARG A 450 -4.13 10.48 -18.96
N GLY A 451 -5.26 10.66 -18.28
CA GLY A 451 -5.99 9.58 -17.60
C GLY A 451 -5.71 9.47 -16.10
N TYR A 452 -4.69 10.19 -15.59
CA TYR A 452 -4.43 10.30 -14.15
C TYR A 452 -5.46 11.23 -13.49
N LEU A 453 -6.18 10.72 -12.51
CA LEU A 453 -7.17 11.50 -11.78
C LEU A 453 -6.52 12.12 -10.53
N ALA A 454 -6.23 13.42 -10.60
CA ALA A 454 -5.88 14.26 -9.45
C ALA A 454 -6.85 15.45 -9.41
N ARG A 455 -7.22 15.91 -8.21
CA ARG A 455 -8.19 16.98 -8.00
C ARG A 455 -7.58 18.13 -7.22
#